data_AF-A0A1B6MF69-F1
#
_entry.id   AF-A0A1B6MF69-F1
#
_cell.length_a   1.000
_cell.length_b   1.000
_cell.length_c   1.000
_cell.angle_alpha   90.00
_cell.angle_beta   90.00
_cell.angle_gamma   90.00
#
_symmetry.space_group_name_H-M   'P 1'
#
loop_
_entity.id
_entity.type
_entity.pdbx_description
1 polymer ?
#
loop_
_entity_poly.entity_id
_entity_poly.type
_entity_poly.pdbx_seq_one_letter_code
_entity_poly.pdbx_strand_id
1 'polypeptide(L)'
;MLSNNALRVAAINSVGDFVLFLGKVFIVMITVLIGMKMFENKQGLQHLWVPLAAVALFAALVSHCFITVYEMVIDTIFICFCEDCELNDGISKPYFMSKGLMEYVENSKKVLAVGDGDRDWSGATSRPVNS
;
A
#
# COMPACT_ATOMS: atom_id res chain seq x y z
N MET A 1 24.49 -1.15 -1.39
CA MET A 1 23.87 -2.40 -1.91
C MET A 1 22.38 -2.57 -1.54
N LEU A 2 21.63 -1.49 -1.32
CA LEU A 2 20.18 -1.56 -1.03
C LEU A 2 19.33 -0.73 -2.00
N SER A 3 19.93 0.12 -2.83
CA SER A 3 19.22 1.13 -3.63
C SER A 3 18.50 0.57 -4.86
N ASN A 4 18.97 -0.55 -5.44
CA ASN A 4 18.27 -1.17 -6.56
C ASN A 4 16.95 -1.81 -6.16
N ASN A 5 16.89 -2.33 -4.93
CA ASN A 5 15.72 -3.00 -4.40
C ASN A 5 14.75 -2.03 -3.71
N ALA A 6 15.29 -0.94 -3.18
CA ALA A 6 14.53 0.13 -2.57
C ALA A 6 13.46 0.68 -3.52
N LEU A 7 13.70 0.77 -4.83
CA LEU A 7 12.75 1.36 -5.75
C LEU A 7 11.48 0.51 -5.96
N ARG A 8 11.58 -0.82 -6.02
CA ARG A 8 10.38 -1.68 -6.06
C ARG A 8 9.66 -1.73 -4.73
N VAL A 9 10.40 -1.84 -3.63
CA VAL A 9 9.79 -1.84 -2.30
C VAL A 9 9.08 -0.51 -2.05
N ALA A 10 9.69 0.61 -2.43
CA ALA A 10 9.07 1.92 -2.40
C ALA A 10 7.89 2.02 -3.37
N ALA A 11 7.96 1.44 -4.56
CA ALA A 11 6.84 1.42 -5.50
C ALA A 11 5.66 0.60 -4.94
N ILE A 12 5.91 -0.52 -4.27
CA ILE A 12 4.88 -1.36 -3.66
C ILE A 12 4.24 -0.65 -2.46
N ASN A 13 5.07 -0.07 -1.58
CA ASN A 13 4.58 0.75 -0.48
C ASN A 13 3.77 1.94 -1.02
N SER A 14 4.27 2.58 -2.07
CA SER A 14 3.58 3.68 -2.76
C SER A 14 2.27 3.26 -3.40
N VAL A 15 2.15 2.02 -3.91
CA VAL A 15 0.88 1.51 -4.45
C VAL A 15 -0.11 1.27 -3.31
N GLY A 16 0.33 0.73 -2.18
CA GLY A 16 -0.49 0.61 -0.97
C GLY A 16 -1.00 1.99 -0.52
N ASP A 17 -0.10 2.94 -0.33
CA ASP A 17 -0.41 4.32 0.05
C ASP A 17 -1.36 5.00 -0.94
N PHE A 18 -1.19 4.76 -2.25
CA PHE A 18 -2.05 5.32 -3.28
C PHE A 18 -3.44 4.69 -3.27
N VAL A 19 -3.55 3.37 -3.07
CA VAL A 19 -4.85 2.69 -2.96
C VAL A 19 -5.61 3.18 -1.73
N LEU A 20 -4.91 3.44 -0.61
CA LEU A 20 -5.49 3.99 0.60
C LEU A 20 -5.91 5.45 0.42
N PHE A 21 -5.09 6.25 -0.25
CA PHE A 21 -5.43 7.61 -0.65
C PHE A 21 -6.66 7.65 -1.57
N LEU A 22 -6.72 6.77 -2.57
CA LEU A 22 -7.88 6.62 -3.44
C LEU A 22 -9.12 6.20 -2.66
N GLY A 23 -9.00 5.31 -1.68
CA GLY A 23 -10.11 4.95 -0.79
C GLY A 23 -10.68 6.16 -0.04
N LYS A 24 -9.80 7.00 0.51
CA LYS A 24 -10.17 8.24 1.22
C LYS A 24 -10.86 9.24 0.29
N VAL A 25 -10.32 9.46 -0.91
CA VAL A 25 -10.89 10.38 -1.91
C VAL A 25 -12.21 9.85 -2.48
N PHE A 26 -12.30 8.55 -2.73
CA PHE A 26 -13.51 7.89 -3.25
C PHE A 26 -14.67 8.00 -2.28
N ILE A 27 -14.42 7.79 -0.98
CA ILE A 27 -15.46 7.92 0.04
C ILE A 27 -15.93 9.36 0.13
N VAL A 28 -15.02 10.34 0.18
CA VAL A 28 -15.37 11.76 0.18
C VAL A 28 -16.18 12.12 -1.06
N MET A 29 -15.80 11.64 -2.25
CA MET A 29 -16.52 11.86 -3.50
C MET A 29 -17.93 11.26 -3.49
N ILE A 30 -18.10 10.01 -3.04
CA ILE A 30 -19.43 9.39 -2.95
C ILE A 30 -20.31 10.13 -1.96
N THR A 31 -19.78 10.52 -0.80
CA THR A 31 -20.52 11.28 0.20
C THR A 31 -20.98 12.63 -0.35
N VAL A 32 -20.12 13.34 -1.09
CA VAL A 32 -20.44 14.62 -1.72
C VAL A 32 -21.47 14.44 -2.84
N LEU A 33 -21.31 13.45 -3.72
CA LEU A 33 -22.23 13.19 -4.84
C LEU A 33 -23.63 12.78 -4.35
N ILE A 34 -23.71 11.89 -3.36
CA ILE A 34 -24.99 11.51 -2.75
C ILE A 34 -25.62 12.72 -2.07
N GLY A 35 -24.81 13.53 -1.37
CA GLY A 35 -25.26 14.77 -0.75
C GLY A 35 -25.88 15.73 -1.77
N MET A 36 -25.19 15.99 -2.88
CA MET A 36 -25.70 16.87 -3.94
C MET A 36 -26.96 16.32 -4.59
N LYS A 37 -27.00 15.02 -4.92
CA LYS A 37 -28.16 14.41 -5.61
C LYS A 37 -29.40 14.28 -4.74
N MET A 38 -29.20 14.11 -3.43
CA MET A 38 -30.29 14.14 -2.44
C MET A 38 -30.82 15.56 -2.24
N PHE A 39 -29.98 16.58 -2.43
CA PHE A 39 -30.35 18.01 -2.31
C PHE A 39 -31.14 18.54 -3.52
N GLU A 40 -30.78 18.13 -4.73
CA GLU A 40 -31.50 18.53 -5.95
C GLU A 40 -32.98 18.07 -5.96
N ASN A 41 -33.30 16.98 -5.26
CA ASN A 41 -34.62 16.35 -5.32
C ASN A 41 -35.67 16.91 -4.33
N LYS A 42 -35.34 17.87 -3.47
CA LYS A 42 -36.32 18.39 -2.48
C LYS A 42 -36.39 19.91 -2.46
N GLN A 43 -37.19 20.47 -3.37
CA GLN A 43 -37.74 21.82 -3.24
C GLN A 43 -38.71 21.83 -2.04
N GLY A 44 -38.31 22.41 -0.89
CA GLY A 44 -39.26 22.84 0.15
C GLY A 44 -39.04 22.48 1.63
N LEU A 45 -37.89 21.98 2.08
CA LEU A 45 -37.67 21.66 3.51
C LEU A 45 -36.44 22.37 4.10
N GLN A 46 -36.68 23.30 5.03
CA GLN A 46 -35.70 24.29 5.53
C GLN A 46 -34.58 23.74 6.45
N HIS A 47 -34.58 22.44 6.79
CA HIS A 47 -33.56 21.81 7.66
C HIS A 47 -33.00 20.48 7.12
N LEU A 48 -32.78 20.37 5.80
CA LEU A 48 -32.26 19.14 5.17
C LEU A 48 -30.74 18.94 5.33
N TRP A 49 -29.99 20.03 5.55
CA TRP A 49 -28.53 20.01 5.65
C TRP A 49 -28.01 19.25 6.88
N VAL A 50 -28.73 19.29 8.00
CA VAL A 50 -28.32 18.69 9.28
C VAL A 50 -28.30 17.15 9.21
N PRO A 51 -29.38 16.45 8.82
CA PRO A 51 -29.34 15.00 8.69
C PRO A 51 -28.41 14.54 7.58
N LEU A 52 -28.26 15.33 6.51
CA LEU A 52 -27.33 15.02 5.42
C LEU A 52 -25.86 15.12 5.88
N ALA A 53 -25.52 16.18 6.62
CA ALA A 53 -24.20 16.33 7.22
C ALA A 53 -23.92 15.24 8.27
N ALA A 54 -24.93 14.83 9.03
CA ALA A 54 -24.80 13.75 10.01
C ALA A 54 -24.51 12.40 9.35
N VAL A 55 -25.25 12.02 8.30
CA VAL A 55 -25.01 10.77 7.55
C VAL A 55 -23.66 10.81 6.84
N ALA A 56 -23.30 11.97 6.25
CA ALA A 56 -22.00 12.19 5.62
C ALA A 56 -20.84 12.03 6.62
N LEU A 57 -20.95 12.66 7.79
CA LEU A 57 -19.95 12.57 8.85
C LEU A 57 -19.82 11.13 9.36
N PHE A 58 -20.94 10.44 9.57
CA PHE A 58 -20.93 9.06 10.05
C PHE A 58 -20.30 8.10 9.04
N ALA A 59 -20.63 8.24 7.75
CA ALA A 59 -20.02 7.46 6.68
C ALA A 59 -18.50 7.76 6.54
N ALA A 60 -18.10 9.03 6.64
CA ALA A 60 -16.70 9.43 6.60
C ALA A 60 -15.91 8.88 7.79
N LEU A 61 -16.48 8.92 9.00
CA LEU A 61 -15.85 8.36 10.20
C LEU A 61 -15.68 6.84 10.09
N VAL A 62 -16.74 6.12 9.67
CA VAL A 62 -16.68 4.66 9.51
C VAL A 62 -15.61 4.29 8.47
N SER A 63 -15.61 4.94 7.32
CA SER A 63 -14.60 4.72 6.30
C SER A 63 -13.19 5.02 6.78
N HIS A 64 -12.99 6.15 7.47
CA HIS A 64 -11.69 6.52 8.00
C HIS A 64 -11.20 5.49 9.01
N CYS A 65 -12.08 5.01 9.90
CA CYS A 65 -11.77 3.93 10.84
C CYS A 65 -11.35 2.65 10.12
N PHE A 66 -12.09 2.22 9.08
CA PHE A 66 -11.76 1.01 8.34
C PHE A 66 -10.43 1.11 7.57
N ILE A 67 -10.15 2.25 6.95
CA ILE A 67 -8.88 2.50 6.25
C ILE A 67 -7.71 2.48 7.25
N THR A 68 -7.83 3.16 8.39
CA THR A 68 -6.78 3.17 9.42
C THR A 68 -6.57 1.79 10.04
N VAL A 69 -7.62 1.00 10.25
CA VAL A 69 -7.48 -0.39 10.72
C VAL A 69 -6.80 -1.24 9.66
N TYR A 70 -7.10 -1.04 8.38
CA TYR A 70 -6.43 -1.76 7.31
C TYR A 70 -4.93 -1.45 7.27
N GLU A 71 -4.55 -0.18 7.38
CA GLU A 71 -3.13 0.25 7.51
C GLU A 71 -2.44 -0.45 8.68
N MET A 72 -3.06 -0.42 9.88
CA MET A 72 -2.52 -1.09 11.07
C MET A 72 -2.36 -2.60 10.89
N VAL A 73 -3.29 -3.26 10.21
CA VAL A 73 -3.23 -4.70 9.94
C VAL A 73 -2.08 -5.01 9.00
N ILE A 74 -1.86 -4.20 7.96
CA ILE A 74 -0.74 -4.36 7.04
C ILE A 74 0.60 -4.20 7.80
N ASP A 75 0.73 -3.17 8.63
CA ASP A 75 1.92 -2.98 9.48
C ASP A 75 2.16 -4.18 10.40
N THR A 76 1.10 -4.68 11.04
CA THR A 76 1.19 -5.84 11.95
C THR A 76 1.63 -7.09 11.20
N ILE A 77 1.09 -7.34 10.01
CA ILE A 77 1.49 -8.48 9.17
C ILE A 77 2.97 -8.38 8.80
N PHE A 78 3.46 -7.19 8.47
CA PHE A 78 4.88 -6.98 8.17
C PHE A 78 5.78 -7.17 9.39
N ILE A 79 5.37 -6.71 10.57
CA ILE A 79 6.10 -6.94 11.81
C ILE A 79 6.16 -8.44 12.12
N CYS A 80 5.02 -9.14 12.07
CA CYS A 80 4.97 -10.58 12.28
C CYS A 80 5.83 -11.34 11.25
N PHE A 81 5.89 -10.88 10.01
CA PHE A 81 6.78 -11.43 9.00
C PHE A 81 8.25 -11.26 9.38
N CYS A 82 8.66 -10.06 9.77
CA CYS A 82 10.04 -9.80 10.20
C CYS A 82 10.43 -10.65 11.42
N GLU A 83 9.56 -10.71 12.42
CA GLU A 83 9.79 -11.50 13.63
C GLU A 83 9.85 -13.02 13.32
N ASP A 84 8.97 -13.52 12.45
CA ASP A 84 8.98 -14.92 12.02
C ASP A 84 10.26 -15.26 11.23
N CYS A 85 10.76 -14.33 10.40
CA CYS A 85 12.03 -14.48 9.70
C CYS A 85 13.26 -14.48 10.61
N GLU A 86 13.17 -13.86 11.79
CA GLU A 86 14.30 -13.76 12.72
C GLU A 86 14.33 -14.91 13.73
N LEU A 87 13.15 -15.38 14.16
CA LEU A 87 13.02 -16.46 15.14
C LEU A 87 13.05 -17.86 14.54
N ASN A 88 12.65 -18.00 13.27
CA ASN A 88 12.56 -19.26 12.58
C ASN A 88 13.57 -19.30 11.43
N ASP A 89 14.22 -20.45 11.22
CA ASP A 89 15.27 -20.64 10.22
C ASP A 89 14.73 -21.35 8.96
N GLY A 90 13.46 -21.75 8.98
CA GLY A 90 12.81 -22.52 7.91
C GLY A 90 13.26 -23.98 7.83
N ILE A 91 14.19 -24.42 8.69
CA ILE A 91 14.82 -25.75 8.65
C ILE A 91 14.55 -26.52 9.93
N SER A 92 15.01 -26.02 11.09
CA SER A 92 14.74 -26.63 12.39
C SER A 92 13.42 -26.13 12.98
N LYS A 93 13.04 -24.88 12.63
CA LYS A 93 11.74 -24.29 12.90
C LYS A 93 11.13 -23.74 11.61
N PRO A 94 10.02 -24.30 11.12
CA PRO A 94 9.39 -23.83 9.89
C PRO A 94 8.81 -22.43 10.06
N TYR A 95 8.83 -21.62 9.00
CA TYR A 95 8.14 -20.32 8.97
C TYR A 95 6.64 -20.50 9.11
N PHE A 96 6.01 -19.67 9.94
CA PHE A 96 4.57 -19.66 10.17
C PHE A 96 3.83 -18.61 9.33
N MET A 97 4.57 -17.66 8.74
CA MET A 97 4.04 -16.61 7.90
C MET A 97 3.56 -17.11 6.53
N SER A 98 2.74 -16.29 5.85
CA SER A 98 2.13 -16.66 4.56
C SER A 98 3.17 -16.85 3.45
N LYS A 99 3.19 -18.03 2.84
CA LYS A 99 4.08 -18.38 1.72
C LYS A 99 4.00 -17.38 0.55
N GLY A 100 2.80 -16.84 0.27
CA GLY A 100 2.62 -15.87 -0.80
C GLY A 100 3.31 -14.53 -0.52
N LEU A 101 3.33 -14.09 0.75
CA LEU A 101 4.05 -12.88 1.15
C LEU A 101 5.57 -13.11 1.13
N MET A 102 6.04 -14.29 1.56
CA MET A 102 7.46 -14.68 1.47
C MET A 102 7.95 -14.68 0.03
N GLU A 103 7.19 -15.34 -0.86
CA GLU A 103 7.50 -15.45 -2.28
C GLU A 103 7.46 -14.08 -2.97
N TYR A 104 6.50 -13.22 -2.61
CA TYR A 104 6.43 -11.86 -3.14
C TYR A 104 7.63 -11.01 -2.72
N VAL A 105 8.06 -11.11 -1.46
CA VAL A 105 9.26 -10.45 -0.95
C VAL A 105 10.52 -11.00 -1.60
N GLU A 106 10.64 -12.32 -1.78
CA GLU A 106 11.76 -12.94 -2.48
C GLU A 106 11.82 -12.58 -3.97
N ASN A 107 10.69 -12.65 -4.69
CA ASN A 107 10.62 -12.28 -6.09
C ASN A 107 10.94 -10.81 -6.29
N SER A 108 10.54 -9.97 -5.33
CA SER A 108 10.99 -8.59 -5.28
C SER A 108 12.52 -8.55 -5.14
N LYS A 109 13.11 -9.20 -4.12
CA LYS A 109 14.58 -9.26 -3.94
C LYS A 109 15.34 -9.76 -5.19
N LYS A 110 14.85 -10.82 -5.86
CA LYS A 110 15.48 -11.44 -7.05
C LYS A 110 15.47 -10.51 -8.25
N VAL A 111 14.33 -9.89 -8.58
CA VAL A 111 14.25 -8.98 -9.73
C VAL A 111 15.17 -7.77 -9.55
N LEU A 112 15.35 -7.38 -8.30
CA LEU A 112 16.17 -6.22 -7.99
C LEU A 112 17.67 -6.56 -7.98
N ALA A 113 18.05 -7.82 -7.68
CA ALA A 113 19.40 -8.33 -7.89
C ALA A 113 19.77 -8.45 -9.38
N VAL A 114 18.82 -8.82 -10.25
CA VAL A 114 19.01 -8.84 -11.72
C VAL A 114 19.32 -7.46 -12.27
N GLY A 115 18.63 -6.42 -11.79
CA GLY A 115 18.89 -5.04 -12.22
C GLY A 115 20.24 -4.47 -11.75
N ASP A 116 20.91 -5.08 -10.76
CA ASP A 116 22.24 -4.66 -10.30
C ASP A 116 23.36 -5.31 -11.12
N GLY A 117 23.21 -6.57 -11.53
CA GLY A 117 24.16 -7.26 -12.41
C GLY A 117 24.26 -6.65 -13.81
N ASP A 118 23.17 -6.07 -14.33
CA ASP A 118 23.14 -5.42 -15.65
C ASP A 118 23.92 -4.08 -15.67
N ARG A 119 24.04 -3.42 -14.51
CA ARG A 119 24.84 -2.20 -14.33
C ARG A 119 26.33 -2.48 -14.21
N ASP A 120 26.69 -3.60 -13.59
CA ASP A 120 28.10 -4.02 -13.44
C ASP A 120 28.68 -4.47 -14.80
N TRP A 121 27.89 -5.16 -15.64
CA TRP A 121 28.26 -5.48 -17.03
C TRP A 121 28.45 -4.23 -17.91
N SER A 122 27.62 -3.21 -17.73
CA SER A 122 27.74 -1.93 -18.44
C SER A 122 28.94 -1.09 -17.96
N GLY A 123 29.40 -1.28 -16.71
CA GLY A 123 30.62 -0.66 -16.18
C GLY A 123 31.91 -1.34 -16.65
N ALA A 124 31.90 -2.66 -16.84
CA ALA A 124 33.06 -3.44 -17.29
C ALA A 124 33.43 -3.21 -18.77
N THR A 125 32.47 -2.80 -19.60
CA THR A 125 32.68 -2.50 -21.03
C THR A 125 33.26 -1.10 -21.29
N SER A 126 33.48 -0.29 -20.26
CA SER A 126 33.98 1.10 -20.38
C SER A 126 35.48 1.27 -20.15
N ARG A 127 36.26 0.20 -19.89
CA ARG A 127 37.73 0.29 -19.91
C ARG A 127 38.24 0.00 -21.32
N PRO A 128 38.67 1.00 -22.12
CA PRO A 128 39.47 0.69 -23.29
C PRO A 128 40.77 0.06 -22.80
N VAL A 129 41.00 -1.18 -23.22
CA VAL A 129 42.34 -1.78 -23.24
C VAL A 129 43.14 -0.93 -24.22
N ASN A 130 43.81 0.10 -23.73
CA ASN A 130 44.76 0.84 -24.54
C ASN A 130 45.98 -0.06 -24.78
N SER A 131 46.42 -0.05 -26.03
CA SER A 131 47.39 -0.96 -26.65
C SER A 131 48.81 -0.77 -26.13
#